data_AF-E6PVL2-F1
#
_entry.id   AF-E6PVL2-F1
#
_cell.length_a   1.000
_cell.length_b   1.000
_cell.length_c   1.000
_cell.angle_alpha   90.00
_cell.angle_beta   90.00
_cell.angle_gamma   90.00
#
_symmetry.space_group_name_H-M   'P 1'
#
loop_
_entity.id
_entity.type
_entity.pdbx_description
1 polymer ?
#
loop_
_entity_poly.entity_id
_entity_poly.type
_entity_poly.pdbx_seq_one_letter_code
_entity_poly.pdbx_strand_id
1 'polypeptide(L)'
;MAKGPRMHAPEKLFGKAAPLPDIQATPDRRNLPIQQVGVKGVRHPVLVRTAGGAAQPSVATFDLSVALPPISCARPRRSRVSAV
;
A
#
# COMPACT_ATOMS: atom_id res chain seq x y z
N MET A 1 17.60 -34.70 -33.30
CA MET A 1 17.84 -33.71 -32.23
C MET A 1 16.53 -32.98 -31.95
N ALA A 2 15.73 -33.50 -31.01
CA ALA A 2 14.39 -32.98 -30.74
C ALA A 2 14.49 -31.71 -29.88
N LYS A 3 14.08 -30.57 -30.46
CA LYS A 3 13.95 -29.29 -29.77
C LYS A 3 12.73 -29.42 -28.83
N GLY A 4 12.97 -29.46 -27.51
CA GLY A 4 11.90 -29.57 -26.51
C GLY A 4 10.87 -28.43 -26.64
N PRO A 5 9.61 -28.64 -26.23
CA PRO A 5 8.56 -27.65 -26.40
C PRO A 5 8.90 -26.39 -25.60
N ARG A 6 8.95 -25.25 -26.29
CA ARG A 6 9.06 -23.93 -25.68
C ARG A 6 7.85 -23.74 -24.77
N MET A 7 8.08 -23.50 -23.48
CA MET A 7 7.05 -22.98 -22.58
C MET A 7 6.52 -21.66 -23.13
N HIS A 8 5.32 -21.67 -23.71
CA HIS A 8 4.51 -20.48 -23.85
C HIS A 8 3.93 -20.17 -22.46
N ALA A 9 4.46 -19.16 -21.77
CA ALA A 9 3.70 -18.56 -20.68
C ALA A 9 2.36 -18.09 -21.27
N PRO A 10 1.20 -18.40 -20.67
CA PRO A 10 -0.07 -17.93 -21.19
C PRO A 10 -0.18 -16.42 -20.94
N GLU A 11 0.25 -15.63 -21.93
CA GLU A 11 0.08 -14.17 -22.02
C GLU A 11 -1.40 -13.72 -21.96
N LYS A 12 -2.35 -14.66 -21.81
CA LYS A 12 -3.79 -14.44 -21.90
C LYS A 12 -4.56 -14.52 -20.58
N LEU A 13 -3.91 -14.71 -19.43
CA LEU A 13 -4.59 -14.58 -18.13
C LEU A 13 -4.74 -13.12 -17.68
N PHE A 14 -3.87 -12.22 -18.16
CA PHE A 14 -3.95 -10.78 -17.90
C PHE A 14 -4.53 -10.00 -19.11
N GLY A 15 -4.93 -10.71 -20.18
CA GLY A 15 -5.25 -10.15 -21.50
C GLY A 15 -6.65 -9.55 -21.67
N LYS A 16 -7.41 -9.42 -20.59
CA LYS A 16 -8.62 -8.59 -20.52
C LYS A 16 -8.76 -8.14 -19.08
N ALA A 17 -7.91 -7.18 -18.69
CA ALA A 17 -7.97 -6.59 -17.36
C ALA A 17 -9.30 -5.84 -17.23
N ALA A 18 -10.33 -6.51 -16.70
CA ALA A 18 -11.31 -5.79 -15.92
C ALA A 18 -10.51 -4.90 -14.95
N PRO A 19 -10.79 -3.59 -14.87
CA PRO A 19 -10.02 -2.71 -14.00
C PRO A 19 -10.03 -3.32 -12.60
N LEU A 20 -8.85 -3.44 -11.99
CA LEU A 20 -8.74 -3.98 -10.65
C LEU A 20 -9.68 -3.15 -9.76
N PRO A 21 -10.70 -3.76 -9.14
CA PRO A 21 -11.62 -3.01 -8.30
C PRO A 21 -10.86 -2.44 -7.11
N ASP A 22 -11.23 -1.24 -6.69
CA ASP A 22 -10.64 -0.58 -5.53
C ASP A 22 -11.14 -1.23 -4.22
N ILE A 23 -10.59 -2.39 -3.90
CA ILE A 23 -10.90 -3.14 -2.68
C ILE A 23 -10.34 -2.40 -1.46
N GLN A 24 -9.25 -1.65 -1.61
CA GLN A 24 -8.60 -0.96 -0.50
C GLN A 24 -9.43 0.22 0.01
N ALA A 25 -10.15 0.92 -0.85
CA ALA A 25 -11.10 1.96 -0.45
C ALA A 25 -12.41 1.39 0.14
N THR A 26 -12.63 0.07 0.08
CA THR A 26 -13.83 -0.54 0.65
C THR A 26 -13.80 -0.43 2.19
N PRO A 27 -14.88 0.03 2.83
CA PRO A 27 -14.93 0.17 4.29
C PRO A 27 -14.74 -1.18 5.00
N ASP A 28 -13.73 -1.27 5.87
CA ASP A 28 -13.58 -2.42 6.77
C ASP A 28 -14.55 -2.30 7.96
N ARG A 29 -15.59 -3.14 7.96
CA ARG A 29 -16.64 -3.15 8.99
C ARG A 29 -16.21 -3.76 10.32
N ARG A 30 -15.05 -4.41 10.38
CA ARG A 30 -14.57 -5.08 11.59
C ARG A 30 -14.04 -4.11 12.64
N ASN A 31 -13.85 -2.83 12.26
CA ASN A 31 -13.33 -1.79 13.13
C ASN A 31 -12.01 -2.22 13.81
N LEU A 32 -11.16 -2.92 13.06
CA LEU A 32 -9.85 -3.35 13.54
C LEU A 32 -8.84 -2.22 13.25
N PRO A 33 -7.95 -1.91 14.21
CA PRO A 33 -6.87 -0.97 13.98
C PRO A 33 -5.88 -1.55 12.96
N ILE A 34 -5.32 -0.68 12.11
CA ILE A 34 -4.20 -1.05 11.26
C ILE A 34 -2.92 -0.71 12.00
N GLN A 35 -2.28 -1.76 12.54
CA GLN A 35 -1.09 -1.61 13.38
C GLN A 35 0.03 -0.87 12.64
N GLN A 36 0.30 -1.23 11.38
CA GLN A 36 1.26 -0.59 10.50
C GLN A 36 0.82 -0.72 9.05
N VAL A 37 0.73 0.39 8.34
CA VAL A 37 0.54 0.45 6.89
C VAL A 37 1.45 1.52 6.30
N GLY A 38 1.93 1.30 5.10
CA GLY A 38 2.74 2.26 4.38
C GLY A 38 3.45 1.61 3.21
N VAL A 39 4.61 2.13 2.85
CA VAL A 39 5.38 1.72 1.67
C VAL A 39 6.66 1.05 2.10
N LYS A 40 7.01 -0.06 1.45
CA LYS A 40 8.25 -0.79 1.70
C LYS A 40 9.13 -0.83 0.45
N GLY A 41 10.43 -0.86 0.64
CA GLY A 41 11.41 -1.01 -0.42
C GLY A 41 11.53 0.21 -1.35
N VAL A 42 11.17 1.41 -0.87
CA VAL A 42 11.25 2.62 -1.69
C VAL A 42 12.71 3.00 -1.91
N ARG A 43 13.18 2.96 -3.16
CA ARG A 43 14.52 3.40 -3.52
C ARG A 43 14.52 4.88 -3.85
N HIS A 44 15.32 5.67 -3.15
CA HIS A 44 15.39 7.12 -3.37
C HIS A 44 16.82 7.66 -3.21
N PRO A 45 17.28 8.58 -4.08
CA PRO A 45 18.58 9.24 -3.93
C PRO A 45 18.65 10.05 -2.62
N VAL A 46 19.80 10.01 -1.95
CA VAL A 46 20.05 10.72 -0.69
C VAL A 46 21.45 11.31 -0.65
N LEU A 47 21.62 12.33 0.18
CA LEU A 47 22.93 12.83 0.58
C LEU A 47 23.21 12.39 2.03
N VAL A 48 24.31 11.67 2.24
CA VAL A 48 24.72 11.17 3.55
C VAL A 48 25.88 12.03 4.06
N ARG A 49 25.72 12.66 5.23
CA ARG A 49 26.83 13.39 5.87
C ARG A 49 27.77 12.39 6.53
N THR A 50 29.03 12.39 6.10
CA THR A 50 30.09 11.55 6.66
C THR A 50 30.72 12.23 7.89
N ALA A 51 31.46 11.46 8.70
CA ALA A 51 32.14 11.99 9.88
C ALA A 51 33.15 13.12 9.56
N GLY A 52 33.71 13.13 8.34
CA GLY A 52 34.57 14.21 7.85
C GLY A 52 33.83 15.48 7.41
N GLY A 53 32.52 15.56 7.60
CA GLY A 53 31.69 16.72 7.27
C GLY A 53 31.26 16.80 5.80
N ALA A 54 31.88 16.02 4.90
CA ALA A 54 31.48 15.95 3.50
C ALA A 54 30.16 15.20 3.30
N ALA A 55 29.31 15.70 2.39
CA ALA A 55 28.09 15.03 1.96
C ALA A 55 28.40 14.08 0.79
N GLN A 56 28.01 12.81 0.93
CA GLN A 56 28.20 11.76 -0.06
C GLN A 56 26.85 11.40 -0.72
N PRO A 57 26.73 11.44 -2.06
CA PRO A 57 25.54 10.97 -2.75
C PRO A 57 25.43 9.45 -2.69
N SER A 58 24.22 8.94 -2.47
CA SER A 58 23.91 7.51 -2.42
C SER A 58 22.45 7.26 -2.80
N VAL A 59 22.05 5.99 -2.92
CA VAL A 59 20.65 5.57 -3.07
C VAL A 59 20.29 4.70 -1.88
N ALA A 60 19.33 5.16 -1.09
CA ALA A 60 18.85 4.43 0.08
C ALA A 60 17.56 3.68 -0.23
N THR A 61 17.30 2.63 0.55
CA THR A 61 16.02 1.90 0.55
C THR A 61 15.27 2.22 1.83
N PHE A 62 14.01 2.65 1.70
CA PHE A 62 13.18 3.11 2.80
C PHE A 62 11.95 2.24 2.99
N ASP A 63 11.65 1.95 4.26
CA ASP A 63 10.38 1.42 4.70
C ASP A 63 9.70 2.49 5.57
N LEU A 64 8.56 2.99 5.13
CA LEU A 64 7.78 4.03 5.82
C LEU A 64 6.46 3.41 6.26
N SER A 65 6.14 3.50 7.55
CA SER A 65 4.90 2.94 8.09
C SER A 65 4.24 3.87 9.10
N VAL A 66 2.92 3.84 9.14
CA VAL A 66 2.06 4.56 10.08
C VAL A 66 1.05 3.61 10.71
N ALA A 67 0.70 3.87 11.96
CA ALA A 67 -0.45 3.24 12.60
C ALA A 67 -1.71 4.03 12.25
N LEU A 68 -2.78 3.34 11.84
CA LEU A 68 -4.08 3.97 11.63
C LEU A 68 -5.07 3.45 12.68
N PRO A 69 -5.80 4.36 13.37
CA PRO A 69 -6.82 3.96 14.31
C PRO A 69 -7.98 3.25 13.59
N PRO A 70 -8.84 2.53 14.33
CA PRO A 70 -10.04 1.96 13.76
C PRO A 70 -10.86 3.04 13.06
N ILE A 71 -11.25 2.80 11.81
CA ILE A 71 -12.16 3.69 11.13
C ILE A 71 -13.54 3.56 11.80
N SER A 72 -13.88 4.50 12.68
CA SER A 72 -15.25 4.63 13.17
C SER A 72 -16.09 5.06 11.99
N CYS A 73 -16.74 4.12 11.32
CA CYS A 73 -17.79 4.45 10.38
C CYS A 73 -18.90 5.13 11.19
N ALA A 74 -18.88 6.47 11.23
CA ALA A 74 -19.87 7.25 11.94
C ALA A 74 -21.23 6.96 11.29
N ARG A 75 -22.00 6.05 11.88
CA ARG A 75 -23.46 6.11 11.73
C ARG A 75 -23.84 7.54 12.08
N PRO A 76 -24.60 8.27 11.25
CA PRO A 76 -25.17 9.53 11.71
C PRO A 76 -25.95 9.19 12.98
N ARG A 77 -25.54 9.77 14.12
CA ARG A 77 -26.29 9.66 15.36
C ARG A 77 -27.69 10.16 15.01
N ARG A 78 -28.66 9.24 14.89
CA ARG A 78 -30.07 9.56 14.72
C ARG A 78 -30.38 10.56 15.82
N SER A 79 -30.62 11.81 15.45
CA SER A 79 -30.94 12.86 16.41
C SER A 79 -32.16 12.38 17.20
N ARG A 80 -31.97 12.12 18.50
CA ARG A 80 -33.11 12.10 19.41
C ARG A 80 -33.53 13.54 19.55
N VAL A 81 -34.43 14.00 18.69
CA VAL A 81 -35.25 15.17 19.00
C VAL A 81 -36.13 14.73 20.15
N SER A 82 -35.77 15.16 21.36
CA SER A 82 -36.67 15.04 22.50
C SER A 82 -37.80 16.03 22.24
N ALA A 83 -39.01 15.52 22.01
CA ALA A 83 -40.20 16.33 22.14
C ALA A 83 -40.31 16.71 23.63
N VAL A 84 -40.22 18.01 23.90
CA VAL A 84 -40.77 18.64 25.10
C VAL A 84 -42.28 18.71 24.93
#